data_AF-A0A939JXX8-F1
#
_entry.id   AF-A0A939JXX8-F1
#
_cell.length_a   1.000
_cell.length_b   1.000
_cell.length_c   1.000
_cell.angle_alpha   90.00
_cell.angle_beta   90.00
_cell.angle_gamma   90.00
#
_symmetry.space_group_name_H-M   'P 1'
#
loop_
_entity.id
_entity.type
_entity.pdbx_description
1 polymer ?
#
loop_
_entity_poly.entity_id
_entity_poly.type
_entity_poly.pdbx_seq_one_letter_code
_entity_poly.pdbx_strand_id
1 'polypeptide(L)'
;MTTPVFLHLVLAGTVLLATTHQPHAPAAATPPDAVKTTGQVITIVRVKAPWYAFDFLLRRGFRQALPTYQSLDGLRFKAFSSIDRPDGTFFGGIYWWDSERQARQWFSPAWFADVERKRNVKPTVDYFPVVQTATFVTPSFNYRQHETDCVTVFAHNLSEKQRQHALSAQDGLWQTYLVGESGGQQGGFFLFASADTARSFIAKQHLTHYDWYKTPVLLNNKTVLSPNP
;
A
#
# COMPACT_ATOMS: atom_id res chain seq x y z
N MET A 1 -77.54 -31.75 -19.47
CA MET A 1 -77.07 -30.41 -19.88
C MET A 1 -76.63 -29.66 -18.64
N THR A 2 -75.34 -29.73 -18.30
CA THR A 2 -74.64 -28.89 -17.31
C THR A 2 -73.15 -29.20 -17.48
N THR A 3 -72.40 -28.32 -18.14
CA THR A 3 -70.94 -28.39 -18.27
C THR A 3 -70.28 -27.60 -17.14
N PRO A 4 -69.14 -28.05 -16.58
CA PRO A 4 -68.42 -27.35 -15.53
C PRO A 4 -67.47 -26.28 -16.10
N VAL A 5 -67.35 -25.17 -15.37
CA VAL A 5 -66.41 -24.08 -15.62
C VAL A 5 -65.04 -24.48 -15.07
N PHE A 6 -64.03 -24.54 -15.96
CA PHE A 6 -62.63 -24.74 -15.58
C PHE A 6 -61.97 -23.40 -15.22
N LEU A 7 -61.51 -23.30 -13.97
CA LEU A 7 -60.72 -22.18 -13.46
C LEU A 7 -59.28 -22.28 -14.02
N HIS A 8 -58.87 -21.31 -14.84
CA HIS A 8 -57.48 -21.19 -15.28
C HIS A 8 -56.65 -20.51 -14.19
N LEU A 9 -55.72 -21.29 -13.59
CA LEU A 9 -54.71 -20.80 -12.68
C LEU A 9 -53.55 -20.21 -13.52
N VAL A 10 -53.40 -18.88 -13.52
CA VAL A 10 -52.25 -18.21 -14.13
C VAL A 10 -51.12 -18.14 -13.10
N LEU A 11 -50.06 -18.94 -13.29
CA LEU A 11 -48.81 -18.79 -12.55
C LEU A 11 -48.07 -17.53 -13.05
N ALA A 12 -48.03 -16.49 -12.24
CA ALA A 12 -47.14 -15.35 -12.44
C ALA A 12 -45.72 -15.75 -12.01
N GLY A 13 -44.85 -16.02 -12.98
CA GLY A 13 -43.42 -16.23 -12.75
C GLY A 13 -42.73 -14.90 -12.46
N THR A 14 -42.40 -14.65 -11.20
CA THR A 14 -41.58 -13.51 -10.79
C THR A 14 -40.13 -13.79 -11.16
N VAL A 15 -39.64 -13.15 -12.24
CA VAL A 15 -38.22 -13.14 -12.58
C VAL A 15 -37.50 -12.17 -11.64
N LEU A 16 -36.75 -12.72 -10.68
CA LEU A 16 -35.87 -11.94 -9.82
C LEU A 16 -34.62 -11.57 -10.63
N LEU A 17 -34.55 -10.35 -11.14
CA LEU A 17 -33.34 -9.78 -11.75
C LEU A 17 -32.31 -9.55 -10.65
N ALA A 18 -31.40 -10.51 -10.45
CA ALA A 18 -30.21 -10.30 -9.65
C ALA A 18 -29.30 -9.32 -10.39
N THR A 19 -29.26 -8.06 -9.95
CA THR A 19 -28.24 -7.11 -10.41
C THR A 19 -26.89 -7.56 -9.87
N THR A 20 -26.09 -8.24 -10.68
CA THR A 20 -24.69 -8.48 -10.37
C THR A 20 -23.98 -7.13 -10.38
N HIS A 21 -23.70 -6.58 -9.20
CA HIS A 21 -22.73 -5.50 -9.03
C HIS A 21 -21.35 -6.07 -9.39
N GLN A 22 -20.99 -5.96 -10.66
CA GLN A 22 -19.65 -6.28 -11.13
C GLN A 22 -18.75 -5.11 -10.69
N PRO A 23 -17.77 -5.30 -9.81
CA PRO A 23 -16.80 -4.26 -9.54
C PRO A 23 -16.10 -3.94 -10.85
N HIS A 24 -16.31 -2.72 -11.36
CA HIS A 24 -15.57 -2.21 -12.50
C HIS A 24 -14.09 -2.22 -12.13
N ALA A 25 -13.33 -3.14 -12.73
CA ALA A 25 -11.90 -2.94 -12.86
C ALA A 25 -11.70 -1.56 -13.53
N PRO A 26 -10.85 -0.67 -12.98
CA PRO A 26 -10.55 0.58 -13.64
C PRO A 26 -10.05 0.29 -15.05
N ALA A 27 -10.53 1.09 -16.01
CA ALA A 27 -10.12 1.02 -17.42
C ALA A 27 -8.60 0.91 -17.52
N ALA A 28 -8.12 0.00 -18.38
CA ALA A 28 -6.72 -0.33 -18.57
C ALA A 28 -5.86 0.95 -18.62
N ALA A 29 -5.06 1.13 -17.59
CA ALA A 29 -4.09 2.21 -17.51
C ALA A 29 -3.06 2.04 -18.64
N THR A 30 -2.63 3.18 -19.21
CA THR A 30 -1.43 3.34 -20.03
C THR A 30 -0.29 2.42 -19.54
N PRO A 31 0.55 1.85 -20.44
CA PRO A 31 1.67 1.00 -20.01
C PRO A 31 2.45 1.69 -18.89
N PRO A 32 2.81 0.95 -17.84
CA PRO A 32 3.38 1.51 -16.62
C PRO A 32 4.62 2.33 -16.92
N ASP A 33 4.67 3.54 -16.38
CA ASP A 33 5.87 4.38 -16.39
C ASP A 33 6.90 3.75 -15.44
N ALA A 34 7.56 2.69 -15.91
CA ALA A 34 8.63 2.02 -15.19
C ALA A 34 9.89 2.89 -15.26
N VAL A 35 10.06 3.77 -14.28
CA VAL A 35 11.15 4.77 -14.26
C VAL A 35 12.31 4.24 -13.42
N LYS A 36 13.51 4.20 -14.00
CA LYS A 36 14.75 4.01 -13.23
C LYS A 36 15.03 5.25 -12.42
N THR A 37 15.38 5.07 -11.17
CA THR A 37 15.59 6.20 -10.26
C THR A 37 16.94 6.13 -9.58
N THR A 38 17.57 7.28 -9.41
CA THR A 38 18.85 7.41 -8.71
C THR A 38 18.70 8.38 -7.55
N GLY A 39 19.21 8.00 -6.38
CA GLY A 39 19.29 8.86 -5.19
C GLY A 39 18.04 8.87 -4.29
N GLN A 40 16.89 8.40 -4.77
CA GLN A 40 15.69 8.21 -3.95
C GLN A 40 15.86 7.05 -2.97
N VAL A 41 15.17 7.12 -1.84
CA VAL A 41 15.21 6.10 -0.80
C VAL A 41 13.81 5.79 -0.28
N ILE A 42 13.57 4.51 0.01
CA ILE A 42 12.46 4.09 0.85
C ILE A 42 12.98 3.87 2.26
N THR A 43 12.26 4.38 3.26
CA THR A 43 12.53 4.04 4.66
C THR A 43 11.37 3.30 5.28
N ILE A 44 11.64 2.24 6.04
CA ILE A 44 10.64 1.58 6.88
C ILE A 44 10.89 2.00 8.32
N VAL A 45 9.88 2.59 8.95
CA VAL A 45 9.90 2.93 10.37
C VAL A 45 9.05 1.95 11.14
N ARG A 46 9.60 1.36 12.22
CA ARG A 46 8.86 0.48 13.12
C ARG A 46 9.03 0.95 14.57
N VAL A 47 7.89 1.06 15.25
CA VAL A 47 7.78 1.40 16.67
C VAL A 47 6.85 0.37 17.29
N LYS A 48 7.26 -0.25 18.40
CA LYS A 48 6.43 -1.24 19.07
C LYS A 48 5.15 -0.57 19.58
N ALA A 49 4.00 -1.13 19.21
CA ALA A 49 2.72 -0.65 19.65
C ALA A 49 2.50 -1.08 21.12
N PRO A 50 1.87 -0.23 21.95
CA PRO A 50 1.32 -0.69 23.22
C PRO A 50 0.34 -1.84 23.01
N TRP A 51 0.27 -2.79 23.93
CA TRP A 51 -0.61 -3.97 23.81
C TRP A 51 -2.10 -3.62 23.63
N TYR A 52 -2.52 -2.44 24.08
CA TYR A 52 -3.89 -1.92 23.97
C TYR A 52 -4.14 -1.09 22.69
N ALA A 53 -3.14 -0.96 21.80
CA ALA A 53 -3.26 -0.17 20.59
C ALA A 53 -4.02 -0.93 19.50
N PHE A 54 -5.35 -1.00 19.65
CA PHE A 54 -6.24 -1.57 18.67
C PHE A 54 -6.18 -0.82 17.33
N ASP A 55 -6.55 -1.51 16.25
CA ASP A 55 -6.46 -1.00 14.87
C ASP A 55 -7.11 0.38 14.70
N PHE A 56 -8.29 0.61 15.29
CA PHE A 56 -8.97 1.90 15.22
C PHE A 56 -8.19 3.04 15.88
N LEU A 57 -7.46 2.78 16.97
CA LEU A 57 -6.62 3.76 17.66
C LEU A 57 -5.39 4.09 16.80
N LEU A 58 -4.78 3.08 16.18
CA LEU A 58 -3.68 3.28 15.25
C LEU A 58 -4.11 4.13 14.06
N ARG A 59 -5.24 3.80 13.40
CA ARG A 59 -5.81 4.58 12.30
C ARG A 59 -6.08 6.03 12.69
N ARG A 60 -6.67 6.25 13.88
CA ARG A 60 -6.90 7.60 14.41
C ARG A 60 -5.58 8.36 14.59
N GLY A 61 -4.57 7.73 15.19
CA GLY A 61 -3.24 8.31 15.38
C GLY A 61 -2.55 8.63 14.06
N PHE A 62 -2.67 7.76 13.04
CA PHE A 62 -2.15 8.00 11.71
C PHE A 62 -2.76 9.25 11.06
N ARG A 63 -4.09 9.37 11.11
CA ARG A 63 -4.80 10.55 10.56
C ARG A 63 -4.42 11.84 11.27
N GLN A 64 -4.31 11.81 12.60
CA GLN A 64 -3.87 12.97 13.39
C GLN A 64 -2.44 13.40 13.03
N ALA A 65 -1.61 12.49 12.57
CA ALA A 65 -0.24 12.78 12.19
C ALA A 65 -0.10 13.29 10.74
N LEU A 66 -1.15 13.19 9.90
CA LEU A 66 -1.10 13.63 8.50
C LEU A 66 -0.54 15.06 8.32
N PRO A 67 -0.99 16.09 9.07
CA PRO A 67 -0.51 17.45 8.89
C PRO A 67 1.00 17.60 9.11
N THR A 68 1.57 16.83 10.05
CA THR A 68 3.03 16.82 10.27
C THR A 68 3.78 16.33 9.04
N TYR A 69 3.30 15.28 8.38
CA TYR A 69 4.00 14.68 7.24
C TYR A 69 3.70 15.41 5.92
N GLN A 70 2.58 16.12 5.81
CA GLN A 70 2.20 16.89 4.62
C GLN A 70 3.19 18.02 4.28
N SER A 71 3.89 18.55 5.29
CA SER A 71 4.80 19.68 5.15
C SER A 71 6.28 19.30 5.03
N LEU A 72 6.60 18.00 5.01
CA LEU A 72 7.99 17.57 4.98
C LEU A 72 8.60 17.71 3.60
N ASP A 73 9.67 18.51 3.52
CA ASP A 73 10.48 18.63 2.31
C ASP A 73 11.06 17.26 1.93
N GLY A 74 11.03 16.97 0.63
CA GLY A 74 11.53 15.71 0.06
C GLY A 74 10.68 14.47 0.32
N LEU A 75 9.67 14.49 1.20
CA LEU A 75 8.77 13.35 1.38
C LEU A 75 7.77 13.32 0.21
N ARG A 76 7.84 12.29 -0.63
CA ARG A 76 6.96 12.11 -1.80
C ARG A 76 5.67 11.41 -1.42
N PHE A 77 5.81 10.33 -0.66
CA PHE A 77 4.72 9.45 -0.29
C PHE A 77 4.96 8.83 1.08
N LYS A 78 3.89 8.61 1.83
CA LYS A 78 3.92 7.85 3.07
C LYS A 78 2.72 6.91 3.16
N ALA A 79 3.04 5.63 3.29
CA ALA A 79 2.13 4.58 3.71
C ALA A 79 2.20 4.47 5.24
N PHE A 80 1.15 4.88 5.94
CA PHE A 80 1.06 4.62 7.39
C PHE A 80 0.66 3.18 7.59
N SER A 81 1.48 2.45 8.33
CA SER A 81 1.38 1.00 8.35
C SER A 81 1.52 0.41 9.73
N SER A 82 0.93 -0.77 9.91
CA SER A 82 1.19 -1.67 11.02
C SER A 82 1.49 -3.09 10.52
N ILE A 83 2.26 -3.83 11.32
CA ILE A 83 2.60 -5.23 11.08
C ILE A 83 2.50 -5.99 12.39
N ASP A 84 1.88 -7.15 12.34
CA ASP A 84 1.80 -8.07 13.47
C ASP A 84 2.98 -9.05 13.39
N ARG A 85 3.74 -9.15 14.47
CA ARG A 85 4.89 -10.06 14.62
C ARG A 85 4.69 -10.95 15.86
N PRO A 86 5.43 -12.06 15.98
CA PRO A 86 5.34 -12.92 17.16
C PRO A 86 5.57 -12.19 18.49
N ASP A 87 6.39 -11.13 18.50
CA ASP A 87 6.72 -10.35 19.68
C ASP A 87 5.83 -9.11 19.88
N GLY A 88 4.80 -8.93 19.04
CA GLY A 88 3.77 -7.89 19.16
C GLY A 88 3.50 -7.14 17.86
N THR A 89 2.57 -6.19 17.93
CA THR A 89 2.27 -5.28 16.82
C THR A 89 3.27 -4.14 16.78
N PHE A 90 3.71 -3.78 15.57
CA PHE A 90 4.53 -2.60 15.31
C PHE A 90 3.77 -1.65 14.39
N PHE A 91 3.89 -0.35 14.65
CA PHE A 91 3.33 0.70 13.81
C PHE A 91 4.43 1.65 13.32
N GLY A 92 4.13 2.43 12.29
CA GLY A 92 5.01 3.46 11.79
C GLY A 92 4.62 3.82 10.37
N GLY A 93 5.47 3.45 9.41
CA GLY A 93 5.13 3.61 8.02
C GLY A 93 6.29 3.33 7.08
N ILE A 94 5.94 3.28 5.80
CA ILE A 94 6.86 3.17 4.67
C ILE A 94 6.86 4.53 4.00
N TYR A 95 8.04 5.13 3.87
CA TYR A 95 8.20 6.50 3.40
C TYR A 95 9.04 6.48 2.14
N TRP A 96 8.62 7.24 1.13
CA TRP A 96 9.37 7.44 -0.08
C TRP A 96 9.91 8.87 -0.12
N TRP A 97 11.23 9.00 -0.15
CA TRP A 97 11.92 10.27 -0.15
C TRP A 97 12.59 10.56 -1.49
N ASP A 98 12.66 11.83 -1.86
CA ASP A 98 13.44 12.31 -2.99
C ASP A 98 14.95 12.02 -2.82
N SER A 99 15.45 12.03 -1.57
CA SER A 99 16.85 11.72 -1.28
C SER A 99 17.06 11.09 0.10
N GLU A 100 18.12 10.27 0.19
CA GLU A 100 18.58 9.74 1.49
C GLU A 100 18.98 10.85 2.47
N ARG A 101 19.55 11.96 1.97
CA ARG A 101 19.90 13.12 2.79
C ARG A 101 18.68 13.69 3.51
N GLN A 102 17.57 13.91 2.81
CA GLN A 102 16.33 14.43 3.40
C GLN A 102 15.73 13.43 4.40
N ALA A 103 15.75 12.14 4.08
CA ALA A 103 15.32 11.11 5.02
C ALA A 103 16.14 11.15 6.32
N ARG A 104 17.48 11.27 6.24
CA ARG A 104 18.36 11.36 7.40
C ARG A 104 18.21 12.67 8.19
N GLN A 105 17.89 13.77 7.51
CA GLN A 105 17.56 15.04 8.19
C GLN A 105 16.29 14.89 9.03
N TRP A 106 15.27 14.20 8.52
CA TRP A 106 14.05 13.94 9.27
C TRP A 106 14.27 12.94 10.41
N PHE A 107 14.85 11.78 10.12
CA PHE A 107 15.19 10.74 11.11
C PHE A 107 16.51 11.06 11.82
N SER A 108 16.57 12.26 12.39
CA SER A 108 17.71 12.76 13.16
C SER A 108 17.78 12.13 14.55
N PRO A 109 18.94 12.21 15.25
CA PRO A 109 19.04 11.78 16.64
C PRO A 109 17.98 12.40 17.57
N ALA A 110 17.59 13.65 17.33
CA ALA A 110 16.53 14.32 18.07
C ALA A 110 15.16 13.67 17.85
N TRP A 111 14.86 13.22 16.63
CA TRP A 111 13.65 12.46 16.34
C TRP A 111 13.62 11.13 17.09
N PHE A 112 14.75 10.39 17.11
CA PHE A 112 14.84 9.13 17.87
C PHE A 112 14.61 9.35 19.36
N ALA A 113 15.29 10.36 19.95
CA ALA A 113 15.14 10.70 21.36
C ALA A 113 13.69 11.12 21.71
N ASP A 114 13.04 11.89 20.84
CA ASP A 114 11.65 12.31 21.05
C ASP A 114 10.67 11.13 20.99
N VAL A 115 10.84 10.21 20.03
CA VAL A 115 10.00 9.01 19.93
C VAL A 115 10.20 8.10 21.14
N GLU A 116 11.46 7.85 21.53
CA GLU A 116 11.78 7.02 22.69
C GLU A 116 11.20 7.61 23.97
N ARG A 117 11.34 8.92 24.19
CA ARG A 117 10.72 9.62 25.33
C ARG A 117 9.20 9.53 25.32
N LYS A 118 8.55 9.69 24.17
CA LYS A 118 7.07 9.68 24.05
C LYS A 118 6.47 8.28 24.15
N ARG A 119 7.20 7.26 23.71
CA ARG A 119 6.67 5.89 23.54
C ARG A 119 7.28 4.88 24.49
N ASN A 120 8.33 5.26 25.22
CA ASN A 120 9.13 4.40 26.09
C ASN A 120 9.65 3.14 25.37
N VAL A 121 9.89 3.25 24.06
CA VAL A 121 10.42 2.19 23.19
C VAL A 121 11.31 2.83 22.13
N LYS A 122 12.42 2.18 21.82
CA LYS A 122 13.34 2.62 20.77
C LYS A 122 12.75 2.28 19.38
N PRO A 123 12.58 3.27 18.48
CA PRO A 123 12.13 3.00 17.12
C PRO A 123 13.28 2.46 16.26
N THR A 124 12.96 1.77 15.17
CA THR A 124 13.90 1.38 14.12
C THR A 124 13.57 2.05 12.79
N VAL A 125 14.60 2.36 12.01
CA VAL A 125 14.48 2.95 10.67
C VAL A 125 15.47 2.25 9.74
N ASP A 126 14.94 1.52 8.76
CA ASP A 126 15.73 0.88 7.70
C ASP A 126 15.68 1.72 6.44
N TYR A 127 16.75 1.73 5.65
CA TYR A 127 16.89 2.51 4.42
C TYR A 127 17.15 1.60 3.23
N PHE A 128 16.39 1.80 2.16
CA PHE A 128 16.42 0.99 0.95
C PHE A 128 16.53 1.90 -0.28
N PRO A 129 17.69 1.96 -0.95
CA PRO A 129 17.85 2.72 -2.19
C PRO A 129 16.84 2.26 -3.25
N VAL A 130 16.12 3.20 -3.85
CA VAL A 130 15.17 2.90 -4.92
C VAL A 130 15.92 2.73 -6.23
N VAL A 131 15.69 1.62 -6.91
CA VAL A 131 16.29 1.28 -8.21
C VAL A 131 15.32 1.62 -9.34
N GLN A 132 14.06 1.25 -9.17
CA GLN A 132 13.03 1.43 -10.20
C GLN A 132 11.65 1.53 -9.57
N THR A 133 10.76 2.31 -10.19
CA THR A 133 9.38 2.46 -9.73
C THR A 133 8.41 2.25 -10.87
N ALA A 134 7.22 1.73 -10.60
CA ALA A 134 6.10 1.70 -11.53
C ALA A 134 4.81 2.12 -10.80
N THR A 135 4.01 2.99 -11.42
CA THR A 135 2.71 3.41 -10.91
C THR A 135 1.63 2.98 -11.89
N PHE A 136 0.57 2.36 -11.37
CA PHE A 136 -0.51 1.75 -12.15
C PHE A 136 -1.87 2.44 -11.93
N VAL A 137 -1.85 3.59 -11.28
CA VAL A 137 -3.02 4.45 -11.08
C VAL A 137 -2.80 5.80 -11.74
N THR A 138 -3.88 6.48 -12.08
CA THR A 138 -3.81 7.79 -12.71
C THR A 138 -3.27 8.86 -11.75
N PRO A 139 -2.70 9.97 -12.25
CA PRO A 139 -2.27 11.10 -11.41
C PRO A 139 -3.38 11.69 -10.52
N SER A 140 -4.64 11.58 -10.95
CA SER A 140 -5.82 12.05 -10.23
C SER A 140 -6.35 11.03 -9.21
N PHE A 141 -5.71 9.86 -9.08
CA PHE A 141 -6.16 8.82 -8.17
C PHE A 141 -6.08 9.28 -6.71
N ASN A 142 -7.22 9.24 -6.03
CA ASN A 142 -7.32 9.67 -4.64
C ASN A 142 -7.18 8.46 -3.69
N TYR A 143 -5.96 8.22 -3.24
CA TYR A 143 -5.67 7.15 -2.27
C TYR A 143 -6.54 7.20 -1.01
N ARG A 144 -7.00 8.39 -0.58
CA ARG A 144 -7.81 8.54 0.64
C ARG A 144 -9.18 7.88 0.55
N GLN A 145 -9.73 7.74 -0.67
CA GLN A 145 -11.04 7.12 -0.89
C GLN A 145 -11.00 5.59 -0.76
N HIS A 146 -9.81 4.99 -0.63
CA HIS A 146 -9.63 3.54 -0.65
C HIS A 146 -8.94 2.99 0.62
N GLU A 147 -8.78 3.81 1.65
CA GLU A 147 -7.98 3.59 2.87
C GLU A 147 -8.33 2.36 3.73
N THR A 148 -9.45 1.67 3.53
CA THR A 148 -9.89 0.66 4.52
C THR A 148 -9.09 -0.64 4.47
N ASP A 149 -8.74 -1.10 3.27
CA ASP A 149 -8.27 -2.47 3.03
C ASP A 149 -6.90 -2.55 2.35
N CYS A 150 -6.22 -1.41 2.18
CA CYS A 150 -4.93 -1.37 1.51
C CYS A 150 -3.84 -2.12 2.28
N VAL A 151 -2.96 -2.75 1.52
CA VAL A 151 -1.84 -3.53 2.04
C VAL A 151 -0.57 -3.13 1.30
N THR A 152 0.53 -3.02 2.05
CA THR A 152 1.86 -2.98 1.45
C THR A 152 2.56 -4.30 1.71
N VAL A 153 3.08 -4.92 0.66
CA VAL A 153 3.92 -6.12 0.77
C VAL A 153 5.35 -5.68 0.51
N PHE A 154 6.26 -6.03 1.41
CA PHE A 154 7.69 -5.91 1.15
C PHE A 154 8.26 -7.30 0.93
N ALA A 155 8.63 -7.62 -0.30
CA ALA A 155 9.23 -8.91 -0.65
C ALA A 155 10.74 -8.77 -0.77
N HIS A 156 11.46 -9.74 -0.24
CA HIS A 156 12.91 -9.80 -0.21
C HIS A 156 13.46 -10.71 -1.31
N ASN A 157 14.72 -10.48 -1.71
CA ASN A 157 15.46 -11.37 -2.61
C ASN A 157 14.69 -11.77 -3.89
N LEU A 158 14.07 -10.80 -4.56
CA LEU A 158 13.32 -11.04 -5.79
C LEU A 158 14.25 -11.50 -6.91
N SER A 159 13.87 -12.56 -7.61
CA SER A 159 14.51 -12.97 -8.88
C SER A 159 14.27 -11.93 -9.98
N GLU A 160 15.11 -11.94 -11.02
CA GLU A 160 14.94 -11.05 -12.18
C GLU A 160 13.56 -11.18 -12.82
N LYS A 161 13.05 -12.41 -12.95
CA LYS A 161 11.71 -12.67 -13.50
C LYS A 161 10.61 -12.02 -12.65
N GLN A 162 10.70 -12.14 -11.32
CA GLN A 162 9.73 -11.51 -10.41
C GLN A 162 9.81 -9.98 -10.47
N ARG A 163 11.03 -9.41 -10.58
CA ARG A 163 11.20 -7.95 -10.75
C ARG A 163 10.55 -7.43 -12.02
N GLN A 164 10.80 -8.08 -13.16
CA GLN A 164 10.18 -7.70 -14.44
C GLN A 164 8.66 -7.79 -14.38
N HIS A 165 8.13 -8.86 -13.79
CA HIS A 165 6.70 -9.04 -13.65
C HIS A 165 6.06 -8.01 -12.71
N ALA A 166 6.75 -7.63 -11.63
CA ALA A 166 6.28 -6.61 -10.69
C ALA A 166 6.22 -5.19 -11.27
N LEU A 167 6.92 -4.95 -12.40
CA LEU A 167 6.88 -3.69 -13.14
C LEU A 167 5.75 -3.65 -14.19
N SER A 168 5.02 -4.74 -14.35
CA SER A 168 3.87 -4.84 -15.26
C SER A 168 2.56 -4.68 -14.48
N ALA A 169 1.52 -4.14 -15.12
CA ALA A 169 0.22 -3.94 -14.48
C ALA A 169 -0.36 -5.26 -13.96
N GLN A 170 -0.85 -5.24 -12.71
CA GLN A 170 -1.48 -6.38 -12.04
C GLN A 170 -2.78 -5.93 -11.39
N ASP A 171 -3.74 -6.85 -11.26
CA ASP A 171 -5.00 -6.56 -10.57
C ASP A 171 -4.75 -6.02 -9.16
N GLY A 172 -5.28 -4.83 -8.90
CA GLY A 172 -5.20 -4.17 -7.59
C GLY A 172 -3.82 -3.67 -7.17
N LEU A 173 -2.76 -3.87 -7.96
CA LEU A 173 -1.45 -3.29 -7.69
C LEU A 173 -1.46 -1.82 -8.10
N TRP A 174 -1.20 -0.91 -7.17
CA TRP A 174 -1.18 0.53 -7.44
C TRP A 174 0.22 1.08 -7.68
N GLN A 175 1.20 0.59 -6.91
CA GLN A 175 2.57 1.06 -7.00
C GLN A 175 3.56 -0.07 -6.71
N THR A 176 4.66 -0.07 -7.45
CA THR A 176 5.83 -0.91 -7.24
C THR A 176 7.06 -0.04 -7.03
N TYR A 177 7.88 -0.41 -6.06
CA TYR A 177 9.22 0.12 -5.85
C TYR A 177 10.20 -1.03 -5.73
N LEU A 178 11.05 -1.21 -6.74
CA LEU A 178 12.19 -2.11 -6.66
C LEU A 178 13.32 -1.39 -5.92
N VAL A 179 13.91 -2.08 -4.95
CA VAL A 179 14.91 -1.51 -4.05
C VAL A 179 16.15 -2.38 -3.97
N GLY A 180 17.29 -1.75 -3.67
CA GLY A 180 18.51 -2.46 -3.29
C GLY A 180 18.45 -2.91 -1.84
N GLU A 181 18.94 -4.12 -1.58
CA GLU A 181 19.14 -4.69 -0.25
C GLU A 181 20.64 -4.96 0.00
N SER A 182 20.97 -5.26 1.26
CA SER A 182 22.33 -5.65 1.64
C SER A 182 22.83 -6.86 0.84
N GLY A 183 24.11 -6.87 0.50
CA GLY A 183 24.71 -7.98 -0.25
C GLY A 183 24.35 -8.02 -1.74
N GLY A 184 23.85 -6.92 -2.31
CA GLY A 184 23.54 -6.81 -3.74
C GLY A 184 22.22 -7.46 -4.15
N GLN A 185 21.45 -7.95 -3.18
CA GLN A 185 20.10 -8.45 -3.42
C GLN A 185 19.13 -7.30 -3.74
N GLN A 186 17.98 -7.62 -4.32
CA GLN A 186 16.95 -6.64 -4.60
C GLN A 186 15.61 -7.10 -4.05
N GLY A 187 14.91 -6.18 -3.38
CA GLY A 187 13.56 -6.37 -2.87
C GLY A 187 12.54 -5.57 -3.66
N GLY A 188 11.28 -5.65 -3.24
CA GLY A 188 10.19 -4.89 -3.82
C GLY A 188 9.13 -4.51 -2.81
N PHE A 189 8.77 -3.22 -2.78
CA PHE A 189 7.57 -2.73 -2.09
C PHE A 189 6.42 -2.65 -3.06
N PHE A 190 5.29 -3.25 -2.70
CA PHE A 190 4.10 -3.35 -3.53
C PHE A 190 2.90 -2.85 -2.75
N LEU A 191 2.29 -1.77 -3.22
CA LEU A 191 1.07 -1.21 -2.62
C LEU A 191 -0.15 -1.75 -3.37
N PHE A 192 -1.04 -2.43 -2.66
CA PHE A 192 -2.25 -3.02 -3.20
C PHE A 192 -3.50 -2.36 -2.67
N ALA A 193 -4.53 -2.36 -3.51
CA ALA A 193 -5.89 -1.93 -3.19
C ALA A 193 -6.52 -2.74 -2.06
N SER A 194 -6.20 -4.03 -1.98
CA SER A 194 -6.81 -4.95 -1.02
C SER A 194 -5.88 -6.08 -0.62
N ALA A 195 -6.20 -6.73 0.50
CA ALA A 195 -5.53 -7.97 0.92
C ALA A 195 -5.67 -9.10 -0.13
N ASP A 196 -6.80 -9.22 -0.79
CA ASP A 196 -7.06 -10.35 -1.71
C ASP A 196 -6.24 -10.25 -3.00
N THR A 197 -6.06 -9.03 -3.51
CA THR A 197 -5.21 -8.77 -4.67
C THR A 197 -3.73 -8.98 -4.32
N ALA A 198 -3.30 -8.54 -3.13
CA ALA A 198 -1.95 -8.80 -2.61
C ALA A 198 -1.66 -10.30 -2.46
N ARG A 199 -2.58 -11.09 -1.85
CA ARG A 199 -2.43 -12.55 -1.72
C ARG A 199 -2.35 -13.25 -3.08
N SER A 200 -3.21 -12.85 -4.01
CA SER A 200 -3.21 -13.37 -5.38
C SER A 200 -1.86 -13.11 -6.06
N PHE A 201 -1.30 -11.92 -5.90
CA PHE A 201 0.03 -11.59 -6.42
C PHE A 201 1.14 -12.44 -5.79
N ILE A 202 1.17 -12.53 -4.46
CA ILE A 202 2.14 -13.36 -3.71
C ILE A 202 2.13 -14.81 -4.20
N ALA A 203 0.93 -15.39 -4.35
CA ALA A 203 0.76 -16.76 -4.81
C ALA A 203 1.25 -16.93 -6.25
N LYS A 204 0.84 -16.05 -7.18
CA LYS A 204 1.24 -16.08 -8.60
C LYS A 204 2.77 -15.91 -8.77
N GLN A 205 3.39 -15.06 -7.95
CA GLN A 205 4.82 -14.79 -8.00
C GLN A 205 5.65 -15.78 -7.16
N HIS A 206 5.02 -16.70 -6.43
CA HIS A 206 5.68 -17.61 -5.51
C HIS A 206 6.60 -16.89 -4.50
N LEU A 207 6.13 -15.78 -3.93
CA LEU A 207 6.92 -15.03 -2.93
C LEU A 207 6.93 -15.80 -1.61
N THR A 208 8.12 -16.18 -1.16
CA THR A 208 8.31 -16.98 0.07
C THR A 208 8.85 -16.16 1.24
N HIS A 209 9.48 -15.01 0.96
CA HIS A 209 10.09 -14.15 1.96
C HIS A 209 9.52 -12.75 1.82
N TYR A 210 8.52 -12.43 2.61
CA TYR A 210 7.88 -11.12 2.58
C TYR A 210 7.35 -10.70 3.94
N ASP A 211 7.28 -9.39 4.12
CA ASP A 211 6.57 -8.72 5.19
C ASP A 211 5.21 -8.22 4.70
N TRP A 212 4.20 -8.37 5.56
CA TRP A 212 2.84 -7.93 5.30
C TRP A 212 2.46 -6.74 6.18
N TYR A 213 2.19 -5.59 5.56
CA TYR A 213 1.83 -4.35 6.25
C TYR A 213 0.37 -3.97 5.98
N LYS A 214 -0.45 -3.92 7.02
CA LYS A 214 -1.76 -3.25 6.96
C LYS A 214 -1.49 -1.76 6.76
N THR A 215 -2.02 -1.14 5.70
CA THR A 215 -1.65 0.23 5.32
C THR A 215 -2.90 1.12 5.18
N PRO A 216 -3.57 1.42 6.30
CA PRO A 216 -4.91 1.99 6.26
C PRO A 216 -4.97 3.51 6.03
N VAL A 217 -3.83 4.19 5.95
CA VAL A 217 -3.79 5.64 5.69
C VAL A 217 -2.64 5.91 4.74
N LEU A 218 -2.93 6.63 3.67
CA LEU A 218 -1.98 6.96 2.62
C LEU A 218 -1.87 8.47 2.49
N LEU A 219 -0.64 8.95 2.39
CA LEU A 219 -0.33 10.34 2.14
C LEU A 219 0.52 10.44 0.88
N ASN A 220 -0.04 11.08 -0.14
CA ASN A 220 0.71 11.50 -1.31
C ASN A 220 1.00 13.00 -1.21
N ASN A 221 2.26 13.38 -1.05
CA ASN A 221 2.70 14.78 -0.97
C ASN A 221 3.06 15.35 -2.34
N LYS A 222 3.41 14.49 -3.30
CA LYS A 222 3.57 14.90 -4.69
C LYS A 222 2.39 14.34 -5.49
N THR A 223 1.32 15.13 -5.58
CA THR A 223 0.48 15.09 -6.78
C THR A 223 1.45 15.25 -7.94
N VAL A 224 1.48 14.27 -8.84
CA VAL A 224 2.40 14.21 -9.99
C VAL A 224 2.60 15.62 -10.53
N LEU A 225 3.78 16.20 -10.23
CA LEU A 225 4.17 17.42 -10.91
C LEU A 225 4.30 17.00 -12.37
N SER A 226 3.48 17.63 -13.20
CA SER A 226 3.54 17.62 -14.65
C SER A 226 4.99 17.63 -15.16
N PRO A 227 5.23 17.06 -16.36
CA PRO A 227 6.55 17.10 -16.98
C PRO A 227 7.06 18.53 -16.99
N ASN A 228 8.35 18.70 -16.67
CA ASN A 228 9.04 20.00 -16.70
C ASN A 228 8.71 20.77 -17.99
N PRO A 229 8.66 22.12 -17.92
CA PRO A 229 8.39 22.99 -19.07
C PRO A 229 9.39 22.80 -20.22
#